data_AF-A0A1B9GX10-F1
#
_entry.id   AF-A0A1B9GX10-F1
#
_cell.length_a   1.000
_cell.length_b   1.000
_cell.length_c   1.000
_cell.angle_alpha   90.00
_cell.angle_beta   90.00
_cell.angle_gamma   90.00
#
_symmetry.space_group_name_H-M   'P 1'
#
loop_
_entity.id
_entity.type
_entity.pdbx_description
1 polymer ?
#
loop_
_entity_poly.entity_id
_entity_poly.type
_entity_poly.pdbx_seq_one_letter_code
_entity_poly.pdbx_strand_id
1 'polypeptide(L)'
;MGLHNPAIRINWDEDPRLTSQMLHLIASNEEYRARIFGNAGDRWKAERDVCIEMLKDHPWIRDKADKGLVTKAGGRWKPTAAWTSGIVHPVRNRLNTLTRRMQSGHYQEKFSLDPAWRSEREVPKNIQLQRSSTLNKS
;
A
#
# COMPACT_ATOMS: atom_id res chain seq x y z
N MET A 1 6.94 29.56 1.52
CA MET A 1 6.04 28.50 2.05
C MET A 1 5.44 27.78 0.86
N GLY A 2 5.75 26.50 0.65
CA GLY A 2 5.31 25.75 -0.53
C GLY A 2 3.80 25.52 -0.49
N LEU A 3 3.11 25.87 -1.57
CA LEU A 3 1.69 25.57 -1.78
C LEU A 3 1.43 24.08 -1.50
N HIS A 4 0.71 23.79 -0.42
CA HIS A 4 0.17 22.46 -0.18
C HIS A 4 -0.84 22.17 -1.29
N ASN A 5 -0.46 21.35 -2.27
CA ASN A 5 -1.39 20.89 -3.29
C ASN A 5 -2.29 19.79 -2.69
N PRO A 6 -3.57 20.02 -2.36
CA PRO A 6 -4.41 18.98 -1.79
C PRO A 6 -4.56 17.78 -2.74
N ALA A 7 -4.43 17.98 -4.05
CA ALA A 7 -4.54 16.92 -5.06
C ALA A 7 -3.37 15.90 -5.03
N ILE A 8 -2.27 16.17 -4.31
CA ILE A 8 -1.20 15.18 -4.13
C ILE A 8 -1.38 14.36 -2.84
N ARG A 9 -2.33 14.70 -1.97
CA ARG A 9 -2.54 13.98 -0.71
C ARG A 9 -3.25 12.66 -1.01
N ILE A 10 -2.60 11.55 -0.65
CA ILE A 10 -3.23 10.24 -0.67
C ILE A 10 -3.98 10.03 0.64
N ASN A 11 -5.29 9.85 0.55
CA ASN A 11 -6.13 9.50 1.67
C ASN A 11 -6.50 8.01 1.61
N TRP A 12 -5.86 7.21 2.45
CA TRP A 12 -6.02 5.75 2.49
C TRP A 12 -7.36 5.29 3.08
N ASP A 13 -8.03 6.16 3.81
CA ASP A 13 -9.29 5.81 4.49
C ASP A 13 -10.52 6.27 3.69
N GLU A 14 -10.34 7.17 2.73
CA GLU A 14 -11.39 7.64 1.82
C GLU A 14 -11.65 6.67 0.66
N ASP A 15 -10.63 5.97 0.18
CA ASP A 15 -10.79 4.88 -0.77
C ASP A 15 -10.21 3.55 -0.23
N PRO A 16 -11.07 2.67 0.33
CA PRO A 16 -10.66 1.35 0.80
C PRO A 16 -9.98 0.49 -0.28
N ARG A 17 -10.27 0.72 -1.57
CA ARG A 17 -9.71 -0.05 -2.69
C ARG A 17 -8.22 0.18 -2.82
N LEU A 18 -7.69 1.34 -2.42
CA LEU A 18 -6.25 1.62 -2.45
C LEU A 18 -5.47 0.62 -1.60
N THR A 19 -5.99 0.28 -0.42
CA THR A 19 -5.33 -0.71 0.45
C THR A 19 -5.35 -2.09 -0.21
N SER A 20 -6.50 -2.51 -0.76
CA SER A 20 -6.60 -3.81 -1.44
C SER A 20 -5.71 -3.88 -2.69
N GLN A 21 -5.70 -2.85 -3.53
CA GLN A 21 -4.85 -2.76 -4.72
C GLN A 21 -3.37 -2.88 -4.37
N MET A 22 -2.93 -2.16 -3.33
CA MET A 22 -1.56 -2.26 -2.82
C MET A 22 -1.22 -3.68 -2.37
N LEU A 23 -2.09 -4.31 -1.58
CA LEU A 23 -1.87 -5.67 -1.10
C LEU A 23 -1.88 -6.69 -2.23
N HIS A 24 -2.77 -6.55 -3.22
CA HIS A 24 -2.79 -7.40 -4.41
C HIS A 24 -1.52 -7.24 -5.24
N LEU A 25 -1.05 -6.01 -5.46
CA LEU A 25 0.20 -5.75 -6.18
C LEU A 25 1.37 -6.47 -5.49
N ILE A 26 1.49 -6.30 -4.17
CA ILE A 26 2.54 -6.96 -3.38
C ILE A 26 2.39 -8.49 -3.44
N ALA A 27 1.18 -9.01 -3.26
CA ALA A 27 0.92 -10.45 -3.27
C ALA A 27 1.25 -11.11 -4.62
N SER A 28 0.99 -10.39 -5.73
CA SER A 28 1.25 -10.86 -7.10
C SER A 28 2.72 -10.84 -7.50
N ASN A 29 3.59 -10.16 -6.73
CA ASN A 29 5.01 -10.02 -7.02
C ASN A 29 5.85 -10.68 -5.90
N GLU A 30 6.54 -11.77 -6.25
CA GLU A 30 7.32 -12.54 -5.28
C GLU A 30 8.43 -11.73 -4.61
N GLU A 31 9.12 -10.87 -5.37
CA GLU A 31 10.18 -10.00 -4.85
C GLU A 31 9.60 -8.99 -3.84
N TYR A 32 8.44 -8.40 -4.12
CA TYR A 32 7.77 -7.50 -3.18
C TYR A 32 7.34 -8.22 -1.91
N ARG A 33 6.74 -9.39 -2.03
CA ARG A 33 6.40 -10.24 -0.88
C ARG A 33 7.61 -10.54 -0.01
N ALA A 34 8.70 -11.01 -0.62
CA ALA A 34 9.92 -11.39 0.09
C ALA A 34 10.56 -10.18 0.80
N ARG A 35 10.60 -9.02 0.15
CA ARG A 35 11.25 -7.82 0.73
C ARG A 35 10.39 -7.07 1.75
N ILE A 36 9.08 -6.98 1.52
CA ILE A 36 8.17 -6.21 2.39
C ILE A 36 7.78 -7.02 3.63
N PHE A 37 7.47 -8.32 3.45
CA PHE A 37 6.99 -9.18 4.54
C PHE A 37 7.97 -10.27 4.95
N GLY A 38 8.90 -10.68 4.07
CA GLY A 38 9.86 -11.76 4.33
C GLY A 38 11.23 -11.31 4.84
N ASN A 39 11.40 -10.04 5.21
CA ASN A 39 12.67 -9.45 5.67
C ASN A 39 13.86 -9.63 4.70
N ALA A 40 13.61 -9.85 3.41
CA ALA A 40 14.68 -9.97 2.42
C ALA A 40 15.23 -8.59 2.01
N GLY A 41 16.55 -8.39 2.11
CA GLY A 41 17.26 -7.26 1.51
C GLY A 41 16.68 -5.86 1.81
N ASP A 42 16.75 -4.98 0.81
CA ASP A 42 16.34 -3.57 0.94
C ASP A 42 14.82 -3.39 0.86
N ARG A 43 14.11 -3.59 1.98
CA ARG A 43 12.66 -3.34 2.09
C ARG A 43 12.25 -1.97 1.55
N TRP A 44 13.01 -0.93 1.85
CA TRP A 44 12.68 0.45 1.44
C TRP A 44 12.65 0.64 -0.10
N LYS A 45 13.46 -0.12 -0.85
CA LYS A 45 13.45 -0.07 -2.33
C LYS A 45 12.15 -0.69 -2.85
N ALA A 46 11.73 -1.82 -2.29
CA ALA A 46 10.47 -2.45 -2.65
C ALA A 46 9.28 -1.55 -2.31
N GLU A 47 9.27 -0.93 -1.12
CA GLU A 47 8.22 0.01 -0.72
C GLU A 47 8.13 1.22 -1.66
N ARG A 48 9.27 1.76 -2.10
CA ARG A 48 9.35 2.84 -3.08
C ARG A 48 8.78 2.40 -4.43
N ASP A 49 9.21 1.25 -4.93
CA ASP A 49 8.82 0.78 -6.25
C ASP A 49 7.31 0.46 -6.30
N VAL A 50 6.77 -0.17 -5.26
CA VAL A 50 5.31 -0.32 -5.06
C VAL A 50 4.60 1.03 -5.07
N CYS A 51 5.17 2.05 -4.41
CA CYS A 51 4.59 3.39 -4.39
C CYS A 51 4.53 4.03 -5.78
N ILE A 52 5.59 3.84 -6.59
CA ILE A 52 5.65 4.35 -7.96
C ILE A 52 4.63 3.63 -8.84
N GLU A 53 4.55 2.31 -8.76
CA GLU A 53 3.63 1.51 -9.57
C GLU A 53 2.16 1.80 -9.23
N MET A 54 1.84 1.86 -7.94
CA MET A 54 0.49 2.12 -7.46
C MET A 54 0.01 3.53 -7.81
N LEU A 55 0.90 4.53 -7.78
CA LEU A 55 0.57 5.94 -8.00
C LEU A 55 0.96 6.44 -9.40
N LYS A 56 1.25 5.54 -10.34
CA LYS A 56 1.75 5.86 -11.69
C LYS A 56 0.85 6.83 -12.48
N ASP A 57 -0.45 6.82 -12.21
CA ASP A 57 -1.46 7.66 -12.85
C ASP A 57 -1.95 8.80 -11.93
N HIS A 58 -1.49 8.84 -10.67
CA HIS A 58 -1.91 9.82 -9.68
C HIS A 58 -1.09 11.12 -9.79
N PRO A 59 -1.67 12.32 -9.58
CA PRO A 59 -0.93 13.59 -9.61
C PRO A 59 0.32 13.64 -8.73
N TRP A 60 0.35 12.84 -7.67
CA TRP A 60 1.51 12.67 -6.78
C TRP A 60 2.79 12.28 -7.52
N ILE A 61 2.74 11.40 -8.53
CA ILE A 61 3.96 10.97 -9.23
C ILE A 61 4.56 12.10 -10.07
N ARG A 62 3.71 13.00 -10.59
CA ARG A 62 4.13 14.18 -11.36
C ARG A 62 4.85 15.19 -10.46
N ASP A 63 4.31 15.45 -9.27
CA ASP A 63 4.99 16.29 -8.25
C ASP A 63 6.38 15.73 -7.89
N LYS A 64 6.53 14.41 -7.85
CA LYS A 64 7.83 13.78 -7.59
C LYS A 64 8.76 13.85 -8.80
N ALA A 65 8.22 13.85 -10.01
CA ALA A 65 8.99 14.05 -11.22
C ALA A 65 9.55 15.48 -11.29
N ASP A 66 8.72 16.48 -10.98
CA ASP A 66 9.12 17.89 -10.95
C ASP A 66 10.22 18.16 -9.91
N LYS A 67 10.25 17.35 -8.83
CA LYS A 67 11.31 17.38 -7.80
C LYS A 67 12.54 16.54 -8.15
N GLY A 68 12.59 15.94 -9.33
CA GLY A 68 13.70 15.10 -9.80
C GLY A 68 13.83 13.75 -9.08
N LEU A 69 12.81 13.32 -8.32
CA LEU A 69 12.83 12.06 -7.56
C LEU A 69 12.46 10.84 -8.44
N VAL A 70 11.66 11.08 -9.48
CA VAL A 70 11.32 10.07 -10.49
C VAL A 70 11.49 10.64 -11.88
N THR A 71 11.66 9.75 -12.85
CA THR A 71 11.67 10.08 -14.26
C THR A 71 10.83 9.07 -15.03
N LYS A 72 10.31 9.46 -16.20
CA LYS A 72 9.57 8.57 -17.09
C LYS A 72 10.50 8.09 -18.20
N ALA A 73 10.83 6.80 -18.20
CA ALA A 73 11.70 6.19 -19.21
C ALA A 73 11.01 4.96 -19.81
N GLY A 74 10.89 4.92 -21.14
CA GLY A 74 10.21 3.82 -21.84
C GLY A 74 8.75 3.64 -21.42
N GLY A 75 8.04 4.75 -21.15
CA GLY A 75 6.65 4.74 -20.71
C GLY A 75 6.42 4.36 -19.23
N ARG A 76 7.46 3.97 -18.50
CA ARG A 76 7.38 3.60 -17.07
C ARG A 76 8.05 4.65 -16.19
N TRP A 77 7.44 4.91 -15.04
CA TRP A 77 8.07 5.72 -14.00
C TRP A 77 9.19 4.92 -13.33
N LYS A 78 10.34 5.56 -13.11
CA LYS A 78 11.49 4.98 -12.43
C LYS A 78 12.03 5.95 -11.39
N PRO A 79 12.51 5.44 -10.25
CA PRO A 79 13.18 6.27 -9.24
C PRO A 79 14.53 6.76 -9.76
N THR A 80 14.91 7.97 -9.38
CA THR A 80 16.27 8.51 -9.61
C THR A 80 17.16 8.25 -8.39
N ALA A 81 18.46 8.51 -8.53
CA ALA A 81 19.41 8.46 -7.42
C ALA A 81 19.09 9.45 -6.29
N ALA A 82 18.31 10.51 -6.57
CA ALA A 82 17.87 11.47 -5.55
C ALA A 82 16.84 10.89 -4.59
N TRP A 83 16.14 9.81 -4.97
CA TRP A 83 15.20 9.13 -4.07
C TRP A 83 15.92 8.16 -3.13
N THR A 84 16.32 8.70 -1.98
CA THR A 84 16.98 7.95 -0.89
C THR A 84 15.98 7.38 0.12
N SER A 85 16.45 6.52 1.03
CA SER A 85 15.63 5.87 2.07
C SER A 85 14.99 6.83 3.09
N GLY A 86 15.49 8.08 3.17
CA GLY A 86 14.94 9.13 4.02
C GLY A 86 13.69 9.81 3.44
N ILE A 87 13.40 9.63 2.15
CA ILE A 87 12.22 10.22 1.52
C ILE A 87 10.96 9.50 1.96
N VAL A 88 10.08 10.22 2.66
CA VAL A 88 8.76 9.72 3.08
C VAL A 88 7.83 9.64 1.88
N HIS A 89 7.05 8.56 1.81
CA HIS A 89 6.06 8.35 0.76
C HIS A 89 4.78 7.66 1.30
N PRO A 90 3.63 7.82 0.61
CA PRO A 90 2.33 7.39 1.15
C PRO A 90 2.22 5.91 1.50
N VAL A 91 2.83 5.04 0.69
CA VAL A 91 2.79 3.57 0.87
C VAL A 91 3.48 3.14 2.15
N ARG A 92 4.64 3.71 2.50
CA ARG A 92 5.40 3.32 3.69
C ARG A 92 4.60 3.49 4.97
N ASN A 93 3.93 4.63 5.14
CA ASN A 93 3.13 4.89 6.33
C ASN A 93 1.94 3.91 6.44
N ARG A 94 1.30 3.59 5.29
CA ARG A 94 0.20 2.62 5.28
C ARG A 94 0.70 1.22 5.60
N LEU A 95 1.78 0.76 4.96
CA LEU A 95 2.39 -0.55 5.24
C LEU A 95 2.78 -0.67 6.71
N ASN A 96 3.47 0.31 7.28
CA ASN A 96 3.82 0.32 8.70
C ASN A 96 2.58 0.22 9.60
N THR A 97 1.51 0.93 9.26
CA THR A 97 0.24 0.84 10.00
C THR A 97 -0.37 -0.55 9.92
N LEU A 98 -0.41 -1.16 8.74
CA LEU A 98 -0.96 -2.50 8.52
C LEU A 98 -0.13 -3.57 9.23
N THR A 99 1.20 -3.52 9.10
CA THR A 99 2.13 -4.41 9.79
C THR A 99 1.97 -4.30 11.30
N ARG A 100 1.92 -3.08 11.85
CA ARG A 100 1.72 -2.88 13.29
C ARG A 100 0.38 -3.44 13.76
N ARG A 101 -0.71 -3.21 13.02
CA ARG A 101 -2.04 -3.77 13.34
C ARG A 101 -2.05 -5.30 13.31
N MET A 102 -1.31 -5.90 12.37
CA MET A 102 -1.18 -7.35 12.29
C MET A 102 -0.40 -7.91 13.48
N GLN A 103 0.74 -7.28 13.82
CA GLN A 103 1.57 -7.67 14.96
C GLN A 103 0.87 -7.46 16.31
N SER A 104 0.04 -6.44 16.44
CA SER A 104 -0.67 -6.13 17.68
C SER A 104 -1.97 -6.91 17.86
N GLY A 105 -2.29 -7.88 16.99
CA GLY A 105 -3.55 -8.64 17.07
C GLY A 105 -4.81 -7.83 16.76
N HIS A 106 -4.70 -6.59 16.24
CA HIS A 106 -5.84 -5.68 16.04
C HIS A 106 -6.97 -6.31 15.22
N TYR A 107 -6.62 -7.06 14.18
CA TYR A 107 -7.60 -7.69 13.31
C TYR A 107 -8.32 -8.88 13.97
N GLN A 108 -7.64 -9.60 14.85
CA GLN A 108 -8.24 -10.65 15.67
C GLN A 108 -9.23 -10.06 16.67
N GLU A 109 -8.82 -9.03 17.40
CA GLU A 109 -9.67 -8.36 18.40
C GLU A 109 -10.90 -7.71 17.76
N LYS A 110 -10.70 -6.97 16.65
CA LYS A 110 -11.75 -6.15 16.06
C LYS A 110 -12.70 -6.91 15.14
N PHE A 111 -12.19 -7.91 14.43
CA PHE A 111 -12.94 -8.60 13.37
C PHE A 111 -12.98 -10.12 13.55
N SER A 112 -12.45 -10.64 14.66
CA SER A 112 -12.38 -12.08 14.92
C SER A 112 -11.67 -12.85 13.81
N LEU A 113 -10.69 -12.22 13.15
CA LEU A 113 -9.85 -12.89 12.15
C LEU A 113 -8.80 -13.74 12.86
N ASP A 114 -8.75 -15.03 12.52
CA ASP A 114 -7.72 -15.92 13.05
C ASP A 114 -6.39 -15.68 12.31
N PRO A 115 -5.31 -15.30 13.00
CA PRO A 115 -3.99 -15.12 12.37
C PRO A 115 -3.38 -16.42 11.83
N ALA A 116 -3.90 -17.59 12.21
CA ALA A 116 -3.47 -18.86 11.66
C ALA A 116 -3.98 -19.09 10.23
N TRP A 117 -4.98 -18.33 9.76
CA TRP A 117 -5.51 -18.47 8.41
C TRP A 117 -4.50 -18.07 7.35
N ARG A 118 -4.31 -18.96 6.37
CA ARG A 118 -3.36 -18.82 5.26
C ARG A 118 -4.04 -18.53 3.93
N SER A 119 -5.37 -18.67 3.87
CA SER A 119 -6.14 -18.38 2.66
C SER A 119 -7.54 -17.86 2.98
N GLU A 120 -8.13 -17.12 2.03
CA GLU A 120 -9.51 -16.63 2.17
C GLU A 120 -10.53 -17.77 2.35
N ARG A 121 -10.23 -18.97 1.85
CA ARG A 121 -11.08 -20.16 1.97
C ARG A 121 -11.20 -20.68 3.40
N GLU A 122 -10.23 -20.36 4.25
CA GLU A 122 -10.24 -20.73 5.68
C GLU A 122 -11.09 -19.77 6.51
N VAL A 123 -11.44 -18.60 5.97
CA VAL A 123 -12.33 -17.64 6.62
C VAL A 123 -13.76 -18.18 6.63
N PRO A 124 -14.39 -18.37 7.80
CA PRO A 124 -15.77 -18.81 7.91
C PRO A 124 -16.75 -17.94 7.11
N LYS A 125 -17.70 -18.59 6.41
CA LYS A 125 -18.67 -17.91 5.52
C LYS A 125 -19.49 -16.84 6.22
N ASN A 126 -19.81 -17.02 7.51
CA ASN A 126 -20.54 -16.04 8.31
C ASN A 126 -19.77 -14.72 8.48
N ILE A 127 -18.43 -14.74 8.45
CA ILE A 127 -17.58 -13.54 8.47
C ILE A 127 -17.51 -12.92 7.06
N GLN A 128 -17.47 -13.76 6.01
CA GLN A 128 -17.46 -13.29 4.62
C GLN A 128 -18.77 -12.57 4.24
N LEU A 129 -19.92 -13.06 4.72
CA LEU A 129 -21.26 -12.55 4.39
C LEU A 129 -21.61 -11.24 5.10
N GLN A 130 -21.07 -10.96 6.29
CA GLN A 130 -21.33 -9.69 7.00
C GLN A 130 -20.87 -8.44 6.24
N ARG A 131 -19.99 -8.57 5.24
CA ARG A 131 -19.57 -7.46 4.36
C ARG A 131 -20.52 -7.16 3.22
N SER A 132 -21.39 -8.10 2.83
CA SER A 132 -22.35 -7.89 1.73
C SER A 132 -23.62 -7.17 2.20
N SER A 133 -23.93 -7.24 3.50
CA SER A 133 -25.14 -6.67 4.09
C SER A 133 -25.05 -5.16 4.39
N THR A 134 -23.85 -4.56 4.34
CA THR A 134 -23.64 -3.12 4.57
C THR A 134 -23.67 -2.27 3.30
N LEU A 135 -23.84 -2.87 2.10
CA LEU A 135 -24.02 -2.12 0.85
C LEU A 135 -25.49 -1.94 0.41
N ASN A 136 -26.47 -2.52 1.10
CA ASN A 136 -27.90 -2.40 0.77
C ASN A 136 -28.68 -1.56 1.81
N LYS A 137 -28.13 -0.40 2.18
CA LYS A 137 -28.89 0.69 2.81
C LYS A 137 -28.44 2.04 2.26
N SER A 138 -28.95 2.41 1.10
CA SER A 138 -29.20 3.78 0.67
C SER A 138 -30.28 3.75 -0.42
#